data_AF-A0A507APA0-F1
#
_entry.id   AF-A0A507APA0-F1
#
_cell.length_a   1.000
_cell.length_b   1.000
_cell.length_c   1.000
_cell.angle_alpha   90.00
_cell.angle_beta   90.00
_cell.angle_gamma   90.00
#
_symmetry.space_group_name_H-M   'P 1'
#
loop_
_entity.id
_entity.type
_entity.pdbx_description
1 polymer ?
#
loop_
_entity_poly.entity_id
_entity_poly.type
_entity_poly.pdbx_seq_one_letter_code
_entity_poly.pdbx_strand_id
1 'polypeptide(L)'
;MRAPTAPTVAIDLGDDFQFGPTVLEPSTLPVKNGDKETNGLGGANRVHGTNNGVDVTSLDILSKFEGTFSGFGFNTIFRPNSQKTPTPLPVTPPPSDPSDNILELNLTSETMAFSKPLGNVPNRGLDAQADIMLNGRPYTQTITDITEVVVPSEKQPVIHFEPGLWMRVPASIEMPDLPASFSRMASIPHGTAINAQCFEQPTTFQGAPAIPPVSITPTSVQKGTPIPFRSQVLVKGDTHRLPQDLSPFAQEGTITQTILDDPNTVLRNANQGKTITENTTFTVMTAATQPDLGGGTSNIGFLIGADAGIKTASPGNRSGNANAARVSAQYWVSKVRSEIQLEPSNTKDEPKKMVSPPSLGARDVVPRFLVDFDVPSPKKVAIEYNQIQYSQLVILDFNGLNWPHVTVATLAPTARQKLSSVIVAE
;
A
#
# COMPACT_ATOMS: atom_id res chain seq x y z
N MET A 1 14.62 -10.04 20.67
CA MET A 1 14.83 -10.40 19.25
C MET A 1 14.38 -9.24 18.40
N ARG A 2 15.07 -8.90 17.29
CA ARG A 2 14.53 -7.93 16.33
C ARG A 2 13.40 -8.60 15.56
N ALA A 3 12.24 -7.93 15.44
CA ALA A 3 11.17 -8.43 14.58
C ALA A 3 11.69 -8.53 13.13
N PRO A 4 11.32 -9.58 12.38
CA PRO A 4 11.73 -9.74 11.00
C PRO A 4 11.26 -8.55 10.17
N THR A 5 12.10 -8.09 9.24
CA THR A 5 11.81 -6.98 8.34
C THR A 5 11.28 -7.52 7.03
N ALA A 6 10.12 -7.04 6.57
CA ALA A 6 9.60 -7.38 5.25
C ALA A 6 10.62 -6.98 4.15
N PRO A 7 10.89 -7.86 3.16
CA PRO A 7 11.93 -7.61 2.17
C PRO A 7 11.56 -6.43 1.25
N THR A 8 12.58 -5.65 0.88
CA THR A 8 12.47 -4.60 -0.13
C THR A 8 12.73 -5.19 -1.51
N VAL A 9 11.90 -4.83 -2.49
CA VAL A 9 12.13 -5.12 -3.91
C VAL A 9 12.27 -3.78 -4.63
N ALA A 10 13.38 -3.57 -5.34
CA ALA A 10 13.56 -2.37 -6.15
C ALA A 10 12.96 -2.61 -7.54
N ILE A 11 12.23 -1.61 -8.07
CA ILE A 11 11.73 -1.60 -9.46
C ILE A 11 12.58 -0.64 -10.32
N ASP A 12 13.64 -0.03 -9.77
CA ASP A 12 14.48 0.89 -10.53
C ASP A 12 15.38 0.07 -11.47
N LEU A 13 15.26 0.32 -12.78
CA LEU A 13 16.24 -0.14 -13.74
C LEU A 13 17.46 0.79 -13.59
N GLY A 14 18.66 0.21 -13.57
CA GLY A 14 19.87 1.03 -13.56
C GLY A 14 19.91 1.96 -14.77
N ASP A 15 20.51 3.15 -14.60
CA ASP A 15 20.68 4.13 -15.70
C ASP A 15 21.53 3.54 -16.86
N ASP A 16 22.15 2.38 -16.64
CA ASP A 16 22.93 1.56 -17.56
C ASP A 16 22.12 0.46 -18.28
N PHE A 17 20.80 0.40 -18.09
CA PHE A 17 19.94 -0.55 -18.81
C PHE A 17 19.87 -0.19 -20.30
N GLN A 18 20.81 -0.72 -21.07
CA GLN A 18 20.86 -0.59 -22.52
C GLN A 18 20.08 -1.73 -23.18
N PHE A 19 19.30 -1.39 -24.20
CA PHE A 19 18.75 -2.39 -25.10
C PHE A 19 19.91 -3.07 -25.84
N GLY A 20 20.04 -4.39 -25.71
CA GLY A 20 20.85 -5.17 -26.65
C GLY A 20 20.27 -5.05 -28.06
N PRO A 21 21.06 -5.38 -29.12
CA PRO A 21 20.58 -5.33 -30.50
C PRO A 21 19.29 -6.16 -30.60
N THR A 22 18.19 -5.46 -30.86
CA THR A 22 16.87 -6.08 -30.96
C THR A 22 16.72 -6.72 -32.34
N VAL A 23 15.73 -7.60 -32.51
CA VAL A 23 15.29 -8.14 -33.82
C VAL A 23 14.92 -7.02 -34.82
N LEU A 24 14.75 -5.78 -34.37
CA LEU A 24 14.44 -4.61 -35.18
C LEU A 24 15.66 -3.80 -35.62
N GLU A 25 16.85 -4.11 -35.11
CA GLU A 25 18.09 -3.62 -35.71
C GLU A 25 18.47 -4.56 -36.85
N PRO A 26 18.40 -4.14 -38.13
CA PRO A 26 18.91 -5.01 -39.19
C PRO A 26 20.39 -5.24 -38.92
N SER A 27 20.79 -6.50 -38.75
CA SER A 27 22.19 -6.90 -38.69
C SER A 27 22.83 -6.54 -40.02
N THR A 28 23.40 -5.32 -40.10
CA THR A 28 24.13 -4.77 -41.24
C THR A 28 23.52 -5.15 -42.59
N LEU A 29 22.65 -4.29 -43.15
CA LEU A 29 22.19 -4.47 -44.53
C LEU A 29 23.40 -4.78 -45.43
N PRO A 30 23.41 -5.91 -46.17
CA PRO A 30 24.51 -6.21 -47.06
C PRO A 30 24.55 -5.11 -48.10
N VAL A 31 25.69 -4.43 -48.21
CA VAL A 31 25.96 -3.45 -49.26
C VAL A 31 25.87 -4.18 -50.59
N LYS A 32 24.70 -4.13 -51.23
CA LYS A 32 24.59 -4.47 -52.65
C LYS A 32 24.91 -3.22 -53.44
N ASN A 33 26.08 -3.27 -54.09
CA ASN A 33 26.43 -2.42 -55.20
C ASN A 33 25.32 -2.42 -56.25
N GLY A 34 25.00 -1.24 -56.77
CA GLY A 34 24.37 -1.08 -58.07
C GLY A 34 22.86 -0.87 -58.03
N ASP A 35 22.51 0.33 -58.47
CA ASP A 35 21.26 0.71 -59.11
C ASP A 35 20.05 1.12 -58.26
N LYS A 36 19.42 2.16 -58.81
CA LYS A 36 18.46 3.09 -58.22
C LYS A 36 17.15 2.38 -57.86
N GLU A 37 16.84 2.30 -56.58
CA GLU A 37 15.45 2.26 -56.12
C GLU A 37 15.24 3.28 -54.99
N THR A 38 14.39 4.25 -55.30
CA THR A 38 13.89 5.27 -54.39
C THR A 38 12.92 4.65 -53.40
N ASN A 39 13.42 4.03 -52.33
CA ASN A 39 12.61 3.74 -51.15
C ASN A 39 12.62 4.96 -50.21
N GLY A 40 11.77 5.93 -50.58
CA GLY A 40 10.94 6.65 -49.62
C GLY A 40 11.60 7.29 -48.41
N LEU A 41 12.79 7.90 -48.52
CA LEU A 41 13.18 9.00 -47.63
C LEU A 41 12.50 10.29 -48.06
N GLY A 42 11.18 10.23 -48.19
CA GLY A 42 10.34 11.40 -48.33
C GLY A 42 10.09 11.97 -46.95
N GLY A 43 10.98 12.87 -46.50
CA GLY A 43 10.67 14.10 -45.77
C GLY A 43 9.59 14.14 -44.68
N ALA A 44 9.17 13.02 -44.10
CA ALA A 44 8.37 13.03 -42.89
C ALA A 44 9.32 13.31 -41.75
N ASN A 45 9.43 14.60 -41.38
CA ASN A 45 9.71 14.98 -40.01
C ASN A 45 8.92 14.01 -39.15
N ARG A 46 9.61 13.12 -38.43
CA ARG A 46 9.01 12.51 -37.25
C ARG A 46 8.71 13.71 -36.37
N VAL A 47 7.46 14.16 -36.44
CA VAL A 47 6.89 15.00 -35.43
C VAL A 47 6.89 14.08 -34.21
N HIS A 48 8.02 14.04 -33.48
CA HIS A 48 7.92 13.93 -32.04
C HIS A 48 6.89 14.97 -31.68
N GLY A 49 5.69 14.51 -31.29
CA GLY A 49 4.61 15.37 -30.84
C GLY A 49 5.27 16.45 -30.03
N THR A 50 5.25 17.66 -30.58
CA THR A 50 6.06 18.75 -30.07
C THR A 50 5.70 18.88 -28.60
N ASN A 51 6.72 18.88 -27.73
CA ASN A 51 6.59 19.31 -26.35
C ASN A 51 6.09 20.76 -26.37
N ASN A 52 4.79 20.94 -26.62
CA ASN A 52 4.12 22.23 -26.67
C ASN A 52 3.88 22.66 -25.22
N GLY A 53 4.94 22.98 -24.46
CA GLY A 53 4.83 23.71 -23.19
C GLY A 53 3.77 23.23 -22.19
N VAL A 54 3.37 21.95 -22.22
CA VAL A 54 2.41 21.41 -21.26
C VAL A 54 3.19 21.12 -19.99
N ASP A 55 2.91 21.88 -18.94
CA ASP A 55 3.55 21.71 -17.64
C ASP A 55 3.30 20.28 -17.12
N VAL A 56 4.36 19.66 -16.60
CA VAL A 56 4.28 18.33 -15.99
C VAL A 56 3.32 18.42 -14.81
N THR A 57 2.35 17.50 -14.74
CA THR A 57 1.46 17.43 -13.59
C THR A 57 2.28 17.24 -12.31
N SER A 58 2.14 18.18 -11.38
CA SER A 58 2.77 18.11 -10.05
C SER A 58 2.37 16.83 -9.34
N LEU A 59 3.29 16.16 -8.65
CA LEU A 59 2.97 15.00 -7.84
C LEU A 59 2.12 15.34 -6.61
N ASP A 60 2.05 16.61 -6.21
CA ASP A 60 1.33 17.06 -5.02
C ASP A 60 1.72 16.22 -3.79
N ILE A 61 0.77 15.68 -3.02
CA ILE A 61 1.05 14.83 -1.86
C ILE A 61 1.85 13.56 -2.20
N LEU A 62 1.78 13.04 -3.44
CA LEU A 62 2.58 11.89 -3.90
C LEU A 62 4.07 12.22 -3.98
N SER A 63 4.46 13.49 -3.92
CA SER A 63 5.86 13.87 -3.77
C SER A 63 6.47 13.33 -2.47
N LYS A 64 5.65 13.06 -1.44
CA LYS A 64 6.09 12.51 -0.14
C LYS A 64 6.27 10.99 -0.14
N PHE A 65 5.80 10.30 -1.19
CA PHE A 65 5.90 8.86 -1.36
C PHE A 65 7.21 8.53 -2.07
N GLU A 66 8.34 8.82 -1.42
CA GLU A 66 9.67 8.68 -2.02
C GLU A 66 10.60 7.77 -1.21
N GLY A 67 11.30 6.87 -1.90
CA GLY A 67 12.22 5.93 -1.28
C GLY A 67 11.49 4.76 -0.63
N THR A 68 12.09 4.21 0.41
CA THR A 68 11.55 3.05 1.12
C THR A 68 11.01 3.45 2.47
N PHE A 69 9.80 2.96 2.76
CA PHE A 69 9.15 3.04 4.04
C PHE A 69 8.95 1.62 4.56
N SER A 70 9.14 1.42 5.85
CA SER A 70 8.81 0.15 6.49
C SER A 70 8.12 0.41 7.81
N GLY A 71 7.41 -0.58 8.32
CA GLY A 71 6.86 -0.52 9.64
C GLY A 71 6.03 -1.71 10.06
N PHE A 72 5.07 -1.46 10.93
CA PHE A 72 4.23 -2.49 11.53
C PHE A 72 2.76 -2.15 11.39
N GLY A 73 1.94 -3.19 11.38
CA GLY A 73 0.51 -3.07 11.17
C GLY A 73 -0.28 -4.23 11.75
N PHE A 74 -1.55 -4.25 11.34
CA PHE A 74 -2.48 -5.31 11.67
C PHE A 74 -3.40 -5.58 10.49
N ASN A 75 -3.67 -6.86 10.27
CA ASN A 75 -4.47 -7.35 9.17
C ASN A 75 -5.56 -8.26 9.72
N THR A 76 -6.80 -8.00 9.34
CA THR A 76 -7.95 -8.84 9.69
C THR A 76 -8.64 -9.28 8.41
N ILE A 77 -8.83 -10.57 8.20
CA ILE A 77 -9.53 -11.09 7.03
C ILE A 77 -10.46 -12.23 7.41
N PHE A 78 -11.71 -12.14 6.97
CA PHE A 78 -12.55 -13.33 6.85
C PHE A 78 -12.28 -13.96 5.49
N ARG A 79 -11.74 -15.17 5.48
CA ARG A 79 -11.55 -15.95 4.24
C ARG A 79 -12.50 -17.14 4.19
N PRO A 80 -12.90 -17.60 3.00
CA PRO A 80 -13.70 -18.81 2.86
C PRO A 80 -13.01 -20.02 3.50
N ASN A 81 -13.79 -20.88 4.14
CA ASN A 81 -13.30 -22.12 4.75
C ASN A 81 -13.96 -23.33 4.08
N SER A 82 -13.14 -24.11 3.39
CA SER A 82 -13.58 -25.24 2.56
C SER A 82 -13.76 -26.50 3.40
N GLN A 83 -14.87 -27.21 3.26
CA GLN A 83 -15.03 -28.54 3.88
C GLN A 83 -14.15 -29.62 3.23
N LYS A 84 -13.65 -29.39 2.00
CA LYS A 84 -12.77 -30.33 1.30
C LYS A 84 -11.30 -30.19 1.72
N THR A 85 -10.92 -28.97 2.09
CA THR A 85 -9.58 -28.60 2.52
C THR A 85 -9.72 -27.67 3.73
N PRO A 86 -10.26 -28.19 4.85
CA PRO A 86 -10.54 -27.38 6.01
C PRO A 86 -9.25 -26.84 6.60
N THR A 87 -9.29 -25.60 7.08
CA THR A 87 -8.16 -25.05 7.82
C THR A 87 -7.99 -25.83 9.12
N PRO A 88 -6.81 -26.42 9.38
CA PRO A 88 -6.56 -27.09 10.66
C PRO A 88 -6.63 -26.09 11.81
N LEU A 89 -7.35 -26.46 12.87
CA LEU A 89 -7.50 -25.66 14.08
C LEU A 89 -7.02 -26.47 15.30
N PRO A 90 -6.21 -25.90 16.21
CA PRO A 90 -5.81 -26.56 17.45
C PRO A 90 -6.97 -27.05 18.32
N VAL A 91 -8.06 -26.28 18.36
CA VAL A 91 -9.29 -26.57 19.10
C VAL A 91 -10.45 -26.66 18.11
N THR A 92 -11.15 -27.78 18.10
CA THR A 92 -12.35 -27.95 17.26
C THR A 92 -13.46 -27.01 17.73
N PRO A 93 -13.94 -26.09 16.87
CA PRO A 93 -15.08 -25.23 17.21
C PRO A 93 -16.37 -26.06 17.43
N PRO A 94 -17.32 -25.60 18.26
CA PRO A 94 -18.57 -26.33 18.48
C PRO A 94 -19.42 -26.35 17.20
N PRO A 95 -20.31 -27.35 17.01
CA PRO A 95 -21.12 -27.49 15.80
C PRO A 95 -22.05 -26.31 15.48
N SER A 96 -22.34 -25.46 16.47
CA SER A 96 -23.13 -24.23 16.30
C SER A 96 -22.33 -23.06 15.71
N ASP A 97 -21.00 -23.16 15.63
CA ASP A 97 -20.16 -22.12 15.04
C ASP A 97 -20.19 -22.22 13.50
N PRO A 98 -20.41 -21.11 12.77
CA PRO A 98 -20.33 -21.12 11.31
C PRO A 98 -18.96 -21.59 10.81
N SER A 99 -18.94 -22.57 9.92
CA SER A 99 -17.71 -23.23 9.42
C SER A 99 -17.35 -22.88 7.98
N ASP A 100 -18.11 -21.98 7.36
CA ASP A 100 -17.96 -21.52 5.97
C ASP A 100 -16.90 -20.40 5.81
N ASN A 101 -16.43 -19.85 6.94
CA ASN A 101 -15.43 -18.80 6.99
C ASN A 101 -14.42 -19.06 8.11
N ILE A 102 -13.30 -18.37 8.04
CA ILE A 102 -12.32 -18.28 9.12
C ILE A 102 -11.84 -16.83 9.23
N LEU A 103 -11.84 -16.30 10.46
CA LEU A 103 -11.23 -15.01 10.76
C LEU A 103 -9.74 -15.20 10.97
N GLU A 104 -8.91 -14.61 10.13
CA GLU A 104 -7.47 -14.63 10.27
C GLU A 104 -6.97 -13.26 10.68
N LEU A 105 -6.19 -13.23 11.76
CA LEU A 105 -5.63 -12.04 12.37
C LEU A 105 -4.12 -12.12 12.26
N ASN A 106 -3.52 -11.18 11.52
CA ASN A 106 -2.08 -11.11 11.38
C ASN A 106 -1.56 -9.79 11.94
N LEU A 107 -0.67 -9.85 12.93
CA LEU A 107 0.28 -8.77 13.18
C LEU A 107 1.26 -8.74 12.01
N THR A 108 1.53 -7.55 11.46
CA THR A 108 2.31 -7.46 10.22
C THR A 108 3.57 -6.63 10.37
N SER A 109 4.63 -7.04 9.66
CA SER A 109 5.70 -6.16 9.23
C SER A 109 5.53 -5.87 7.75
N GLU A 110 5.73 -4.62 7.37
CA GLU A 110 5.47 -4.14 6.03
C GLU A 110 6.62 -3.28 5.50
N THR A 111 6.86 -3.37 4.19
CA THR A 111 7.75 -2.48 3.45
C THR A 111 7.04 -1.99 2.19
N MET A 112 7.03 -0.68 1.97
CA MET A 112 6.66 -0.04 0.71
C MET A 112 7.90 0.65 0.11
N ALA A 113 8.20 0.36 -1.15
CA ALA A 113 9.28 1.01 -1.88
C ALA A 113 8.71 1.75 -3.07
N PHE A 114 9.02 3.05 -3.17
CA PHE A 114 8.61 3.94 -4.24
C PHE A 114 9.81 4.29 -5.11
N SER A 115 9.64 4.12 -6.43
CA SER A 115 10.67 4.48 -7.40
C SER A 115 10.64 5.99 -7.73
N LYS A 116 11.60 6.41 -8.57
CA LYS A 116 11.63 7.76 -9.15
C LYS A 116 10.29 8.08 -9.84
N PRO A 117 9.89 9.36 -9.90
CA PRO A 117 8.71 9.77 -10.65
C PRO A 117 8.80 9.32 -12.11
N LEU A 118 7.65 8.95 -12.69
CA LEU A 118 7.54 8.62 -14.12
C LEU A 118 7.80 9.84 -15.02
N GLY A 119 7.58 11.05 -14.51
CA GLY A 119 7.65 12.26 -15.31
C GLY A 119 6.44 12.36 -16.24
N ASN A 120 6.69 12.64 -17.52
CA ASN A 120 5.62 12.90 -18.49
C ASN A 120 5.03 11.60 -19.02
N VAL A 121 3.84 11.26 -18.53
CA VAL A 121 3.06 10.11 -19.02
C VAL A 121 1.92 10.64 -19.91
N PRO A 122 2.08 10.66 -21.24
CA PRO A 122 1.06 11.18 -22.14
C PRO A 122 -0.16 10.25 -22.17
N ASN A 123 -1.35 10.82 -22.00
CA ASN A 123 -2.62 10.15 -22.30
C ASN A 123 -3.35 10.94 -23.38
N ARG A 124 -3.86 10.23 -24.40
CA ARG A 124 -4.27 10.85 -25.65
C ARG A 124 -5.71 11.33 -25.59
N GLY A 125 -5.90 12.57 -26.01
CA GLY A 125 -7.22 13.13 -26.24
C GLY A 125 -7.85 12.57 -27.53
N LEU A 126 -9.17 12.71 -27.64
CA LEU A 126 -9.95 12.33 -28.81
C LEU A 126 -10.79 13.52 -29.29
N ASP A 127 -10.79 13.76 -30.60
CA ASP A 127 -11.51 14.86 -31.25
C ASP A 127 -11.16 16.24 -30.68
N ALA A 128 -12.07 16.86 -29.93
CA ALA A 128 -11.87 18.18 -29.34
C ALA A 128 -10.98 18.15 -28.08
N GLN A 129 -10.95 17.00 -27.38
CA GLN A 129 -10.17 16.82 -26.17
C GLN A 129 -8.67 16.84 -26.50
N ALA A 130 -7.92 17.72 -25.85
CA ALA A 130 -6.46 17.73 -25.92
C ALA A 130 -5.84 16.56 -25.14
N ASP A 131 -4.59 16.25 -25.46
CA ASP A 131 -3.77 15.35 -24.65
C ASP A 131 -3.62 15.87 -23.22
N ILE A 132 -3.59 14.96 -22.26
CA ILE A 132 -3.25 15.27 -20.87
C ILE A 132 -1.94 14.56 -20.50
N MET A 133 -1.15 15.21 -19.64
CA MET A 133 0.13 14.68 -19.17
C MET A 133 -0.01 14.26 -17.71
N LEU A 134 -0.05 12.96 -17.46
CA LEU A 134 -0.06 12.40 -16.11
C LEU A 134 1.38 12.40 -15.55
N ASN A 135 1.48 12.25 -14.23
CA ASN A 135 2.74 11.95 -13.55
C ASN A 135 2.44 10.95 -12.42
N GLY A 136 3.45 10.27 -11.90
CA GLY A 136 3.21 9.26 -10.87
C GLY A 136 4.48 8.59 -10.37
N ARG A 137 4.32 7.62 -9.48
CA ARG A 137 5.39 6.81 -8.91
C ARG A 137 5.02 5.33 -8.94
N PRO A 138 5.89 4.48 -9.50
CA PRO A 138 5.81 3.04 -9.27
C PRO A 138 6.09 2.70 -7.82
N TYR A 139 5.44 1.65 -7.33
CA TYR A 139 5.72 1.12 -6.00
C TYR A 139 5.61 -0.41 -5.94
N THR A 140 6.32 -0.99 -4.97
CA THR A 140 6.04 -2.32 -4.45
C THR A 140 5.67 -2.25 -2.98
N GLN A 141 4.75 -3.10 -2.55
CA GLN A 141 4.43 -3.35 -1.15
C GLN A 141 4.69 -4.82 -0.85
N THR A 142 5.33 -5.11 0.29
CA THR A 142 5.49 -6.47 0.82
C THR A 142 5.01 -6.50 2.26
N ILE A 143 4.18 -7.48 2.60
CA ILE A 143 3.67 -7.71 3.95
C ILE A 143 4.07 -9.10 4.41
N THR A 144 4.62 -9.17 5.61
CA THR A 144 5.06 -10.40 6.29
C THR A 144 4.24 -10.58 7.56
N ASP A 145 3.73 -11.79 7.79
CA ASP A 145 3.10 -12.13 9.06
C ASP A 145 4.17 -12.26 10.16
N ILE A 146 3.94 -11.62 11.30
CA ILE A 146 4.79 -11.68 12.48
C ILE A 146 4.00 -12.03 13.74
N THR A 147 2.81 -12.62 13.59
CA THR A 147 1.91 -13.01 14.68
C THR A 147 2.53 -14.08 15.55
N GLU A 148 3.05 -15.14 14.91
CA GLU A 148 3.78 -16.19 15.60
C GLU A 148 5.23 -16.17 15.10
N VAL A 149 6.18 -16.04 16.03
CA VAL A 149 7.60 -16.14 15.67
C VAL A 149 7.90 -17.61 15.39
N VAL A 150 8.18 -17.97 14.13
CA VAL A 150 8.56 -19.35 13.79
C VAL A 150 9.86 -19.71 14.53
N VAL A 151 9.87 -20.86 15.23
CA VAL A 151 11.01 -21.39 15.98
C VAL A 151 11.37 -22.80 15.46
N PRO A 152 12.64 -23.08 15.04
CA PRO A 152 13.77 -22.15 14.98
C PRO A 152 13.49 -21.00 14.01
N SER A 153 14.32 -19.93 14.03
CA SER A 153 14.11 -18.71 13.24
C SER A 153 14.08 -19.00 11.74
N GLU A 154 12.96 -19.51 11.24
CA GLU A 154 12.67 -19.71 9.83
C GLU A 154 12.14 -18.40 9.22
N LYS A 155 12.11 -18.35 7.90
CA LYS A 155 11.62 -17.18 7.19
C LYS A 155 10.12 -17.05 7.44
N GLN A 156 9.72 -15.94 8.08
CA GLN A 156 8.31 -15.61 8.23
C GLN A 156 7.57 -15.59 6.89
N PRO A 157 6.29 -15.99 6.86
CA PRO A 157 5.54 -16.08 5.62
C PRO A 157 5.26 -14.68 5.08
N VAL A 158 5.60 -14.48 3.81
CA VAL A 158 5.16 -13.31 3.04
C VAL A 158 3.71 -13.55 2.64
N ILE A 159 2.79 -12.83 3.27
CA ILE A 159 1.35 -12.99 3.07
C ILE A 159 0.80 -12.07 1.98
N HIS A 160 1.58 -11.05 1.58
CA HIS A 160 1.19 -10.12 0.53
C HIS A 160 2.42 -9.57 -0.20
N PHE A 161 2.33 -9.48 -1.53
CA PHE A 161 3.25 -8.72 -2.37
C PHE A 161 2.44 -8.03 -3.47
N GLU A 162 2.50 -6.70 -3.57
CA GLU A 162 1.73 -5.92 -4.53
C GLU A 162 2.64 -4.94 -5.28
N PRO A 163 2.81 -5.08 -6.61
CA PRO A 163 3.31 -4.02 -7.46
C PRO A 163 2.17 -3.10 -7.93
N GLY A 164 2.46 -1.81 -8.04
CA GLY A 164 1.47 -0.83 -8.48
C GLY A 164 2.04 0.51 -8.93
N LEU A 165 1.13 1.41 -9.27
CA LEU A 165 1.37 2.80 -9.63
C LEU A 165 0.50 3.71 -8.78
N TRP A 166 1.10 4.76 -8.23
CA TRP A 166 0.39 5.95 -7.80
C TRP A 166 0.47 7.00 -8.90
N MET A 167 -0.67 7.47 -9.39
CA MET A 167 -0.76 8.43 -10.48
C MET A 167 -1.46 9.70 -10.01
N ARG A 168 -0.96 10.84 -10.45
CA ARG A 168 -1.67 12.11 -10.48
C ARG A 168 -2.21 12.34 -11.89
N VAL A 169 -3.52 12.52 -11.98
CA VAL A 169 -4.22 12.84 -13.23
C VAL A 169 -4.64 14.31 -13.19
N PRO A 170 -4.19 15.16 -14.14
CA PRO A 170 -4.63 16.56 -14.17
C PRO A 170 -6.14 16.64 -14.43
N ALA A 171 -6.71 17.82 -14.20
CA ALA A 171 -8.11 18.05 -14.55
C ALA A 171 -8.30 17.88 -16.07
N SER A 172 -9.45 17.35 -16.46
CA SER A 172 -9.93 17.35 -17.85
C SER A 172 -11.12 18.30 -17.95
N ILE A 173 -11.21 19.08 -19.02
CA ILE A 173 -12.14 20.22 -19.10
C ILE A 173 -13.30 20.01 -20.09
N GLU A 174 -13.18 19.04 -21.00
CA GLU A 174 -14.16 18.84 -22.08
C GLU A 174 -14.88 17.50 -21.97
N MET A 175 -14.13 16.40 -22.05
CA MET A 175 -14.66 15.06 -22.24
C MET A 175 -13.80 14.00 -21.52
N PRO A 176 -14.17 13.61 -20.28
CA PRO A 176 -15.14 14.26 -19.39
C PRO A 176 -14.60 15.53 -18.73
N ASP A 177 -15.47 16.45 -18.28
CA ASP A 177 -15.11 17.55 -17.37
C ASP A 177 -14.95 16.98 -15.95
N LEU A 178 -13.70 16.79 -15.51
CA LEU A 178 -13.36 16.19 -14.22
C LEU A 178 -12.26 16.99 -13.51
N PRO A 179 -12.35 17.14 -12.18
CA PRO A 179 -11.27 17.73 -11.43
C PRO A 179 -10.03 16.81 -11.46
N ALA A 180 -8.91 17.41 -11.14
CA ALA A 180 -7.64 16.71 -11.05
C ALA A 180 -7.70 15.67 -9.91
N SER A 181 -7.26 14.43 -10.18
CA SER A 181 -7.43 13.30 -9.26
C SER A 181 -6.12 12.54 -8.95
N PHE A 182 -6.20 11.63 -7.99
CA PHE A 182 -5.23 10.58 -7.75
C PHE A 182 -5.80 9.23 -8.19
N SER A 183 -4.92 8.34 -8.65
CA SER A 183 -5.25 6.94 -8.92
C SER A 183 -4.18 6.01 -8.36
N ARG A 184 -4.59 5.01 -7.58
CA ARG A 184 -3.76 3.86 -7.16
C ARG A 184 -4.16 2.66 -7.98
N MET A 185 -3.26 2.18 -8.81
CA MET A 185 -3.43 0.95 -9.58
C MET A 185 -2.52 -0.13 -9.02
N ALA A 186 -3.04 -1.33 -8.81
CA ALA A 186 -2.28 -2.41 -8.19
C ALA A 186 -2.70 -3.79 -8.69
N SER A 187 -1.76 -4.73 -8.67
CA SER A 187 -2.01 -6.16 -8.92
C SER A 187 -1.74 -6.97 -7.66
N ILE A 188 -2.75 -7.69 -7.19
CA ILE A 188 -2.76 -8.41 -5.93
C ILE A 188 -2.64 -9.91 -6.21
N PRO A 189 -1.70 -10.63 -5.56
CA PRO A 189 -1.33 -12.01 -5.91
C PRO A 189 -2.46 -13.01 -5.63
N HIS A 190 -3.46 -12.59 -4.87
CA HIS A 190 -4.68 -13.35 -4.59
C HIS A 190 -5.65 -13.38 -5.80
N GLY A 191 -5.31 -12.74 -6.92
CA GLY A 191 -6.07 -12.78 -8.16
C GLY A 191 -6.98 -11.59 -8.39
N THR A 192 -6.60 -10.41 -7.89
CA THR A 192 -7.36 -9.16 -8.06
C THR A 192 -6.44 -8.06 -8.58
N ALA A 193 -6.92 -7.25 -9.51
CA ALA A 193 -6.33 -5.96 -9.84
C ALA A 193 -7.28 -4.83 -9.42
N ILE A 194 -6.75 -3.68 -9.03
CA ILE A 194 -7.54 -2.52 -8.62
C ILE A 194 -7.13 -1.27 -9.39
N ASN A 195 -8.09 -0.37 -9.57
CA ASN A 195 -7.88 1.04 -9.85
C ASN A 195 -8.73 1.84 -8.85
N ALA A 196 -8.11 2.42 -7.84
CA ALA A 196 -8.77 3.22 -6.81
C ALA A 196 -8.49 4.71 -7.06
N GLN A 197 -9.52 5.55 -7.08
CA GLN A 197 -9.41 6.97 -7.43
C GLN A 197 -9.83 7.90 -6.30
N CYS A 198 -9.34 9.13 -6.33
CA CYS A 198 -9.68 10.23 -5.43
C CYS A 198 -9.80 11.52 -6.23
N PHE A 199 -10.98 12.11 -6.30
CA PHE A 199 -11.21 13.43 -6.93
C PHE A 199 -11.16 14.58 -5.91
N GLU A 200 -11.22 14.26 -4.61
CA GLU A 200 -11.06 15.24 -3.55
C GLU A 200 -9.58 15.66 -3.42
N GLN A 201 -9.36 16.94 -3.16
CA GLN A 201 -8.00 17.44 -2.87
C GLN A 201 -7.53 16.95 -1.50
N PRO A 202 -6.24 16.64 -1.31
CA PRO A 202 -5.71 16.28 -0.01
C PRO A 202 -5.91 17.44 0.97
N THR A 203 -6.31 17.14 2.20
CA THR A 203 -6.55 18.17 3.22
C THR A 203 -5.48 18.10 4.30
N THR A 204 -4.88 19.24 4.65
CA THR A 204 -3.86 19.35 5.69
C THR A 204 -4.43 19.92 6.99
N PHE A 205 -4.09 19.30 8.10
CA PHE A 205 -4.46 19.71 9.45
C PHE A 205 -3.21 19.87 10.32
N GLN A 206 -3.28 20.77 11.30
CA GLN A 206 -2.26 20.89 12.35
C GLN A 206 -2.40 19.75 13.36
N GLY A 207 -1.29 19.24 13.87
CA GLY A 207 -1.27 18.18 14.86
C GLY A 207 -1.44 16.77 14.31
N ALA A 208 -1.67 15.82 15.22
CA ALA A 208 -1.92 14.41 14.90
C ALA A 208 -3.23 14.21 14.10
N PRO A 209 -3.28 13.21 13.20
CA PRO A 209 -4.49 12.94 12.43
C PRO A 209 -5.64 12.44 13.31
N ALA A 210 -6.86 12.87 13.00
CA ALA A 210 -8.08 12.24 13.49
C ALA A 210 -8.34 10.97 12.68
N ILE A 211 -8.25 9.81 13.34
CA ILE A 211 -8.43 8.50 12.68
C ILE A 211 -9.76 7.88 13.13
N PRO A 212 -10.77 7.81 12.23
CA PRO A 212 -12.08 7.29 12.56
C PRO A 212 -12.02 5.77 12.83
N PRO A 213 -12.99 5.21 13.58
CA PRO A 213 -13.07 3.77 13.76
C PRO A 213 -13.41 3.05 12.46
N VAL A 214 -12.96 1.80 12.31
CA VAL A 214 -13.35 0.90 11.22
C VAL A 214 -13.80 -0.44 11.79
N SER A 215 -14.94 -0.96 11.36
CA SER A 215 -15.44 -2.24 11.89
C SER A 215 -15.08 -3.40 10.97
N ILE A 216 -14.77 -4.56 11.58
CA ILE A 216 -14.59 -5.82 10.85
C ILE A 216 -15.89 -6.64 10.76
N THR A 217 -17.00 -6.13 11.30
CA THR A 217 -18.26 -6.87 11.39
C THR A 217 -18.89 -7.07 10.00
N PRO A 218 -19.10 -8.33 9.57
CA PRO A 218 -19.77 -8.61 8.30
C PRO A 218 -21.17 -8.01 8.23
N THR A 219 -21.63 -7.74 7.01
CA THR A 219 -23.01 -7.28 6.77
C THR A 219 -23.69 -8.14 5.72
N SER A 220 -25.00 -8.31 5.79
CA SER A 220 -25.73 -8.97 4.70
C SER A 220 -25.63 -8.16 3.41
N VAL A 221 -25.35 -8.79 2.26
CA VAL A 221 -25.29 -8.09 0.95
C VAL A 221 -26.61 -7.37 0.65
N GLN A 222 -27.75 -7.98 0.97
CA GLN A 222 -29.07 -7.45 0.61
C GLN A 222 -29.59 -6.34 1.53
N LYS A 223 -29.42 -6.48 2.85
CA LYS A 223 -30.04 -5.58 3.84
C LYS A 223 -29.05 -4.62 4.50
N GLY A 224 -27.74 -4.81 4.28
CA GLY A 224 -26.68 -4.07 4.98
C GLY A 224 -26.66 -4.30 6.50
N THR A 225 -27.44 -5.26 7.02
CA THR A 225 -27.54 -5.51 8.47
C THR A 225 -26.23 -6.12 8.98
N PRO A 226 -25.62 -5.59 10.06
CA PRO A 226 -24.45 -6.20 10.70
C PRO A 226 -24.75 -7.59 11.26
N ILE A 227 -23.81 -8.52 11.09
CA ILE A 227 -23.88 -9.90 11.57
C ILE A 227 -22.59 -10.19 12.34
N PRO A 228 -22.62 -10.10 13.68
CA PRO A 228 -21.45 -10.38 14.49
C PRO A 228 -21.16 -11.88 14.55
N PHE A 229 -19.88 -12.25 14.52
CA PHE A 229 -19.41 -13.62 14.68
C PHE A 229 -18.70 -13.82 16.02
N ARG A 230 -18.81 -15.03 16.58
CA ARG A 230 -18.10 -15.40 17.82
C ARG A 230 -16.59 -15.26 17.68
N SER A 231 -16.04 -15.49 16.49
CA SER A 231 -14.63 -15.31 16.19
C SER A 231 -14.15 -13.87 16.42
N GLN A 232 -15.02 -12.87 16.42
CA GLN A 232 -14.67 -11.48 16.75
C GLN A 232 -14.55 -11.22 18.27
N VAL A 233 -14.89 -12.20 19.11
CA VAL A 233 -14.82 -12.06 20.57
C VAL A 233 -13.48 -12.61 21.08
N LEU A 234 -12.68 -11.75 21.71
CA LEU A 234 -11.32 -12.04 22.18
C LEU A 234 -11.26 -13.33 22.99
N VAL A 235 -12.14 -13.45 23.99
CA VAL A 235 -12.16 -14.57 24.96
C VAL A 235 -12.71 -15.90 24.42
N LYS A 236 -13.20 -15.93 23.17
CA LYS A 236 -13.75 -17.15 22.55
C LYS A 236 -12.69 -17.86 21.72
N GLY A 237 -11.85 -18.65 22.40
CA GLY A 237 -10.77 -19.42 21.77
C GLY A 237 -11.21 -20.67 21.00
N ASP A 238 -12.48 -21.06 21.08
CA ASP A 238 -13.06 -22.25 20.43
C ASP A 238 -13.84 -21.88 19.15
N THR A 239 -13.29 -20.98 18.32
CA THR A 239 -13.96 -20.43 17.13
C THR A 239 -13.17 -20.69 15.86
N HIS A 240 -13.80 -20.52 14.69
CA HIS A 240 -13.09 -20.48 13.41
C HIS A 240 -12.29 -19.18 13.26
N ARG A 241 -11.19 -19.08 14.02
CA ARG A 241 -10.24 -17.96 13.99
C ARG A 241 -8.80 -18.46 14.07
N LEU A 242 -7.88 -17.74 13.43
CA LEU A 242 -6.44 -17.87 13.66
C LEU A 242 -5.83 -16.53 14.10
N PRO A 243 -5.03 -16.50 15.18
CA PRO A 243 -4.88 -17.56 16.18
C PRO A 243 -6.15 -17.75 17.03
N GLN A 244 -6.33 -18.96 17.55
CA GLN A 244 -7.48 -19.29 18.41
C GLN A 244 -7.32 -18.69 19.82
N ASP A 245 -6.20 -18.99 20.50
CA ASP A 245 -5.88 -18.39 21.79
C ASP A 245 -5.27 -16.99 21.62
N LEU A 246 -6.02 -15.98 22.03
CA LEU A 246 -5.56 -14.58 22.00
C LEU A 246 -5.00 -14.09 23.33
N SER A 247 -4.93 -14.94 24.36
CA SER A 247 -4.51 -14.54 25.71
C SER A 247 -3.09 -13.93 25.74
N PRO A 248 -2.07 -14.50 25.06
CA PRO A 248 -0.73 -13.91 25.03
C PRO A 248 -0.73 -12.52 24.37
N PHE A 249 -1.46 -12.38 23.25
CA PHE A 249 -1.55 -11.11 22.52
C PHE A 249 -2.27 -10.03 23.31
N ALA A 250 -3.32 -10.41 24.05
CA ALA A 250 -4.05 -9.50 24.93
C ALA A 250 -3.18 -9.01 26.09
N GLN A 251 -2.37 -9.88 26.69
CA GLN A 251 -1.43 -9.53 27.74
C GLN A 251 -0.36 -8.54 27.26
N GLU A 252 0.11 -8.69 26.01
CA GLU A 252 1.05 -7.77 25.38
C GLU A 252 0.39 -6.50 24.81
N GLY A 253 -0.94 -6.42 24.81
CA GLY A 253 -1.69 -5.30 24.23
C GLY A 253 -1.65 -5.24 22.70
N THR A 254 -1.32 -6.35 22.03
CA THR A 254 -1.04 -6.40 20.59
C THR A 254 -2.25 -6.83 19.77
N ILE A 255 -3.11 -7.67 20.33
CA ILE A 255 -4.46 -7.96 19.85
C ILE A 255 -5.39 -7.92 21.06
N THR A 256 -6.29 -6.93 21.11
CA THR A 256 -7.24 -6.71 22.20
C THR A 256 -8.66 -6.65 21.64
N GLN A 257 -9.69 -6.76 22.49
CA GLN A 257 -11.08 -6.61 22.01
C GLN A 257 -11.29 -5.25 21.32
N THR A 258 -10.71 -4.18 21.86
CA THR A 258 -10.78 -2.84 21.23
C THR A 258 -10.17 -2.81 19.82
N ILE A 259 -9.09 -3.58 19.58
CA ILE A 259 -8.48 -3.69 18.25
C ILE A 259 -9.33 -4.59 17.33
N LEU A 260 -10.00 -5.62 17.84
CA LEU A 260 -10.93 -6.44 17.06
C LEU A 260 -12.18 -5.66 16.64
N ASP A 261 -12.71 -4.85 17.55
CA ASP A 261 -13.87 -4.00 17.28
C ASP A 261 -13.51 -2.86 16.32
N ASP A 262 -12.28 -2.34 16.46
CA ASP A 262 -11.73 -1.24 15.67
C ASP A 262 -10.22 -1.38 15.42
N PRO A 263 -9.80 -1.98 14.28
CA PRO A 263 -8.39 -2.08 13.91
C PRO A 263 -7.66 -0.73 13.79
N ASN A 264 -8.35 0.38 13.52
CA ASN A 264 -7.72 1.70 13.47
C ASN A 264 -7.19 2.16 14.85
N THR A 265 -7.56 1.47 15.93
CA THR A 265 -6.91 1.62 17.24
C THR A 265 -5.39 1.42 17.15
N VAL A 266 -4.90 0.53 16.29
CA VAL A 266 -3.45 0.31 16.09
C VAL A 266 -2.76 1.58 15.61
N LEU A 267 -3.38 2.30 14.66
CA LEU A 267 -2.84 3.57 14.14
C LEU A 267 -2.86 4.67 15.19
N ARG A 268 -3.94 4.77 15.97
CA ARG A 268 -4.05 5.75 17.06
C ARG A 268 -3.02 5.50 18.16
N ASN A 269 -2.81 4.24 18.53
CA ASN A 269 -1.78 3.85 19.49
C ASN A 269 -0.37 4.21 18.98
N ALA A 270 -0.09 4.00 17.69
CA ALA A 270 1.20 4.33 17.09
C ALA A 270 1.53 5.84 17.07
N ASN A 271 0.54 6.71 17.31
CA ASN A 271 0.71 8.16 17.40
C ASN A 271 0.89 8.65 18.85
N GLN A 272 0.63 7.82 19.86
CA GLN A 272 0.77 8.22 21.26
C GLN A 272 2.23 8.60 21.58
N GLY A 273 2.42 9.74 22.24
CA GLY A 273 3.73 10.26 22.62
C GLY A 273 4.54 10.91 21.48
N LYS A 274 4.09 10.84 20.23
CA LYS A 274 4.77 11.52 19.11
C LYS A 274 4.39 12.99 19.02
N THR A 275 5.35 13.83 18.67
CA THR A 275 5.08 15.22 18.29
C THR A 275 4.77 15.26 16.79
N ILE A 276 3.51 15.11 16.43
CA ILE A 276 3.04 15.29 15.05
C ILE A 276 2.68 16.75 14.87
N THR A 277 3.39 17.47 14.00
CA THR A 277 3.20 18.92 13.80
C THR A 277 2.10 19.21 12.80
N GLU A 278 1.99 18.39 11.76
CA GLU A 278 0.94 18.46 10.74
C GLU A 278 0.66 17.07 10.17
N ASN A 279 -0.52 16.91 9.58
CA ASN A 279 -0.87 15.73 8.80
C ASN A 279 -1.68 16.14 7.56
N THR A 280 -1.45 15.45 6.44
CA THR A 280 -2.24 15.59 5.21
C THR A 280 -2.94 14.28 4.90
N THR A 281 -4.23 14.35 4.58
CA THR A 281 -5.09 13.16 4.42
C THR A 281 -5.80 13.13 3.07
N PHE A 282 -5.99 11.94 2.50
CA PHE A 282 -6.76 11.70 1.28
C PHE A 282 -7.23 10.24 1.18
N THR A 283 -8.36 9.99 0.52
CA THR A 283 -8.95 8.65 0.38
C THR A 283 -9.08 8.26 -1.08
N VAL A 284 -8.55 7.09 -1.45
CA VAL A 284 -8.83 6.47 -2.75
C VAL A 284 -9.86 5.36 -2.61
N MET A 285 -10.73 5.22 -3.61
CA MET A 285 -11.73 4.15 -3.66
C MET A 285 -11.93 3.61 -5.07
N THR A 286 -12.22 2.32 -5.15
CA THR A 286 -12.56 1.63 -6.42
C THR A 286 -14.04 1.77 -6.79
N ALA A 287 -14.87 2.20 -5.84
CA ALA A 287 -16.28 2.48 -6.10
C ALA A 287 -16.39 3.78 -6.89
N ALA A 288 -16.68 3.68 -8.18
CA ALA A 288 -16.90 4.85 -9.01
C ALA A 288 -18.20 5.56 -8.57
N THR A 289 -18.14 6.87 -8.36
CA THR A 289 -19.29 7.69 -7.96
C THR A 289 -19.67 8.61 -9.11
N GLN A 290 -20.91 8.50 -9.60
CA GLN A 290 -21.44 9.45 -10.59
C GLN A 290 -21.46 10.88 -10.02
N PRO A 291 -21.12 11.92 -10.83
CA PRO A 291 -20.82 11.84 -12.26
C PRO A 291 -19.37 11.44 -12.62
N ASP A 292 -18.46 11.39 -11.65
CA ASP A 292 -17.02 11.35 -11.89
C ASP A 292 -16.48 9.91 -11.93
N LEU A 293 -16.50 9.27 -13.11
CA LEU A 293 -16.23 7.84 -13.24
C LEU A 293 -14.83 7.46 -13.75
N GLY A 294 -14.18 6.64 -12.94
CA GLY A 294 -13.13 5.70 -13.26
C GLY A 294 -12.88 4.82 -12.02
N GLY A 295 -12.10 3.76 -12.17
CA GLY A 295 -11.80 2.84 -11.08
C GLY A 295 -12.60 1.53 -11.11
N GLY A 296 -12.29 0.65 -10.16
CA GLY A 296 -12.93 -0.66 -10.03
C GLY A 296 -11.98 -1.73 -9.54
N THR A 297 -12.53 -2.93 -9.38
CA THR A 297 -11.80 -4.17 -9.13
C THR A 297 -11.97 -5.11 -10.31
N SER A 298 -10.93 -5.90 -10.61
CA SER A 298 -10.98 -6.95 -11.61
C SER A 298 -10.45 -8.24 -11.00
N ASN A 299 -11.35 -9.22 -10.85
CA ASN A 299 -11.08 -10.48 -10.17
C ASN A 299 -10.88 -11.63 -11.17
N ILE A 300 -10.03 -12.59 -10.84
CA ILE A 300 -9.97 -13.87 -11.56
C ILE A 300 -11.28 -14.65 -11.38
N GLY A 301 -11.58 -15.55 -12.32
CA GLY A 301 -12.81 -16.34 -12.34
C GLY A 301 -13.06 -17.16 -11.07
N PHE A 302 -12.00 -17.62 -10.38
CA PHE A 302 -12.11 -18.36 -9.11
C PHE A 302 -12.75 -17.52 -8.00
N LEU A 303 -12.47 -16.23 -7.97
CA LEU A 303 -12.96 -15.30 -6.95
C LEU A 303 -14.40 -14.87 -7.23
N ILE A 304 -14.67 -14.42 -8.46
CA ILE A 304 -15.94 -13.79 -8.83
C ILE A 304 -17.04 -14.80 -9.20
N GLY A 305 -16.68 -15.90 -9.87
CA GLY A 305 -17.64 -16.84 -10.45
C GLY A 305 -18.71 -16.17 -11.33
N ALA A 306 -19.81 -16.87 -11.58
CA ALA A 306 -20.93 -16.35 -12.36
C ALA A 306 -21.95 -15.54 -11.53
N ASP A 307 -21.82 -15.56 -10.20
CA ASP A 307 -22.78 -14.94 -9.26
C ASP A 307 -22.19 -13.82 -8.40
N ALA A 308 -20.92 -13.46 -8.63
CA ALA A 308 -20.19 -12.43 -7.89
C ALA A 308 -20.15 -12.65 -6.36
N GLY A 309 -20.32 -13.89 -5.89
CA GLY A 309 -20.34 -14.20 -4.45
C GLY A 309 -21.61 -13.76 -3.70
N ILE A 310 -22.62 -13.25 -4.42
CA ILE A 310 -23.86 -12.70 -3.85
C ILE A 310 -24.79 -13.80 -3.30
N LYS A 311 -24.61 -15.04 -3.75
CA LYS A 311 -25.44 -16.19 -3.35
C LYS A 311 -24.62 -17.20 -2.56
N THR A 312 -25.30 -18.16 -1.93
CA THR A 312 -24.66 -19.34 -1.36
C THR A 312 -23.91 -20.10 -2.44
N ALA A 313 -22.65 -20.42 -2.16
CA ALA A 313 -21.76 -21.05 -3.12
C ALA A 313 -22.29 -22.41 -3.56
N SER A 314 -22.39 -22.64 -4.87
CA SER A 314 -22.72 -23.96 -5.42
C SER A 314 -22.05 -24.21 -6.76
N PRO A 315 -21.67 -25.48 -7.07
CA PRO A 315 -21.14 -25.83 -8.39
C PRO A 315 -22.13 -25.55 -9.53
N GLY A 316 -23.43 -25.83 -9.32
CA GLY A 316 -24.46 -25.65 -10.34
C GLY A 316 -24.62 -24.19 -10.78
N ASN A 317 -24.44 -23.24 -9.86
CA ASN A 317 -24.49 -21.81 -10.18
C ASN A 317 -23.12 -21.25 -10.63
N ARG A 318 -22.07 -22.08 -10.67
CA ARG A 318 -20.69 -21.65 -10.95
C ARG A 318 -20.26 -20.49 -10.03
N SER A 319 -20.58 -20.60 -8.75
CA SER A 319 -20.40 -19.52 -7.77
C SER A 319 -18.94 -19.13 -7.56
N GLY A 320 -18.72 -17.86 -7.24
CA GLY A 320 -17.43 -17.33 -6.79
C GLY A 320 -17.09 -17.78 -5.36
N ASN A 321 -15.81 -17.68 -5.00
CA ASN A 321 -15.35 -18.02 -3.64
C ASN A 321 -15.22 -16.80 -2.73
N ALA A 322 -14.74 -15.67 -3.24
CA ALA A 322 -14.54 -14.44 -2.49
C ALA A 322 -14.32 -13.29 -3.48
N ASN A 323 -15.40 -12.66 -3.91
CA ASN A 323 -15.34 -11.55 -4.86
C ASN A 323 -14.83 -10.29 -4.15
N ALA A 324 -13.66 -9.77 -4.51
CA ALA A 324 -13.23 -8.46 -4.02
C ALA A 324 -14.07 -7.36 -4.71
N ALA A 325 -15.16 -6.96 -4.06
CA ALA A 325 -16.18 -6.11 -4.65
C ALA A 325 -15.80 -4.64 -4.64
N ARG A 326 -15.14 -4.19 -3.56
CA ARG A 326 -14.69 -2.81 -3.40
C ARG A 326 -13.49 -2.72 -2.47
N VAL A 327 -12.66 -1.74 -2.74
CA VAL A 327 -11.51 -1.31 -1.95
C VAL A 327 -11.63 0.19 -1.71
N SER A 328 -11.41 0.60 -0.47
CA SER A 328 -11.16 1.98 -0.06
C SER A 328 -9.90 2.03 0.79
N ALA A 329 -9.05 3.04 0.60
CA ALA A 329 -7.87 3.26 1.41
C ALA A 329 -7.73 4.74 1.76
N GLN A 330 -7.76 5.03 3.06
CA GLN A 330 -7.50 6.36 3.62
C GLN A 330 -6.03 6.42 4.02
N TYR A 331 -5.33 7.46 3.55
CA TYR A 331 -3.94 7.73 3.89
C TYR A 331 -3.82 8.98 4.74
N TRP A 332 -2.87 8.96 5.68
CA TRP A 332 -2.41 10.12 6.44
C TRP A 332 -0.88 10.21 6.32
N VAL A 333 -0.39 11.30 5.75
CA VAL A 333 1.04 11.65 5.70
C VAL A 333 1.30 12.68 6.78
N SER A 334 1.94 12.24 7.86
CA SER A 334 2.20 13.05 9.05
C SER A 334 3.65 13.53 9.07
N LYS A 335 3.88 14.80 9.40
CA LYS A 335 5.21 15.31 9.74
C LYS A 335 5.45 15.10 11.22
N VAL A 336 6.44 14.29 11.55
CA VAL A 336 6.80 13.96 12.92
C VAL A 336 8.07 14.70 13.30
N ARG A 337 8.01 15.46 14.38
CA ARG A 337 9.17 16.11 14.99
C ARG A 337 9.74 15.24 16.09
N SER A 338 11.06 15.08 16.12
CA SER A 338 11.76 14.31 17.16
C SER A 338 13.15 14.89 17.44
N GLU A 339 13.78 14.43 18.53
CA GLU A 339 15.15 14.78 18.89
C GLU A 339 16.08 13.58 18.71
N ILE A 340 17.29 13.84 18.22
CA ILE A 340 18.38 12.87 18.21
C ILE A 340 19.52 13.41 19.06
N GLN A 341 19.99 12.59 20.01
CA GLN A 341 21.26 12.82 20.70
C GLN A 341 22.40 12.35 19.80
N LEU A 342 23.28 13.26 19.42
CA LEU A 342 24.48 12.96 18.65
C LEU A 342 25.69 12.90 19.57
N GLU A 343 26.44 11.81 19.44
CA GLU A 343 27.76 11.65 20.05
C GLU A 343 28.86 12.15 19.10
N PRO A 344 30.03 12.55 19.63
CA PRO A 344 31.15 12.96 18.81
C PRO A 344 31.49 11.93 17.74
N SER A 345 31.75 12.39 16.53
CA SER A 345 32.19 11.57 15.41
C SER A 345 32.77 12.40 14.28
N ASN A 346 33.67 11.79 13.53
CA ASN A 346 34.17 12.32 12.27
C ASN A 346 33.68 11.45 11.11
N THR A 347 33.21 12.09 10.03
CA THR A 347 32.74 11.41 8.82
C THR A 347 33.82 10.64 8.07
N LYS A 348 35.10 10.97 8.26
CA LYS A 348 36.24 10.22 7.71
C LYS A 348 36.45 8.90 8.44
N ASP A 349 36.32 8.91 9.77
CA ASP A 349 36.54 7.72 10.60
C ASP A 349 35.31 6.81 10.63
N GLU A 350 34.10 7.40 10.56
CA GLU A 350 32.83 6.69 10.61
C GLU A 350 31.89 7.05 9.42
N PRO A 351 32.28 6.79 8.15
CA PRO A 351 31.56 7.24 6.95
C PRO A 351 30.17 6.60 6.74
N LYS A 352 29.79 5.63 7.57
CA LYS A 352 28.51 4.92 7.53
C LYS A 352 27.76 4.99 8.86
N LYS A 353 28.13 5.92 9.75
CA LYS A 353 27.45 6.09 11.04
C LYS A 353 25.98 6.40 10.81
N MET A 354 25.12 5.58 11.41
CA MET A 354 23.66 5.75 11.34
C MET A 354 23.13 6.11 12.72
N VAL A 355 22.24 7.09 12.78
CA VAL A 355 21.53 7.49 14.01
C VAL A 355 20.02 7.41 13.81
N SER A 356 19.29 7.27 14.91
CA SER A 356 17.83 7.22 14.93
C SER A 356 17.30 7.98 16.13
N PRO A 357 16.09 8.55 16.03
CA PRO A 357 15.35 8.98 17.21
C PRO A 357 15.14 7.83 18.21
N PRO A 358 14.96 8.14 19.50
CA PRO A 358 14.54 7.13 20.46
C PRO A 358 13.18 6.56 20.06
N SER A 359 13.06 5.23 20.08
CA SER A 359 11.79 4.53 19.86
C SER A 359 10.92 4.62 21.11
N LEU A 360 9.62 4.85 20.94
CA LEU A 360 8.63 4.94 22.02
C LEU A 360 8.10 3.56 22.47
N GLY A 361 8.53 2.47 21.85
CA GLY A 361 8.13 1.12 22.22
C GLY A 361 8.55 0.07 21.20
N ALA A 362 8.38 -1.22 21.52
CA ALA A 362 8.87 -2.33 20.71
C ALA A 362 8.34 -2.37 19.25
N ARG A 363 7.24 -1.66 18.97
CA ARG A 363 6.60 -1.57 17.64
C ARG A 363 6.55 -0.15 17.10
N ASP A 364 7.29 0.78 17.71
CA ASP A 364 7.45 2.12 17.17
C ASP A 364 8.59 2.15 16.17
N VAL A 365 8.24 2.48 14.92
CA VAL A 365 9.16 2.50 13.80
C VAL A 365 9.71 3.90 13.66
N VAL A 366 11.03 4.02 13.83
CA VAL A 366 11.76 5.28 13.71
C VAL A 366 12.70 5.22 12.50
N PRO A 367 12.88 6.35 11.80
CA PRO A 367 13.81 6.42 10.67
C PRO A 367 15.26 6.25 11.12
N ARG A 368 16.13 5.93 10.15
CA ARG A 368 17.57 5.89 10.33
C ARG A 368 18.24 6.88 9.38
N PHE A 369 19.11 7.73 9.92
CA PHE A 369 19.79 8.76 9.16
C PHE A 369 21.29 8.52 9.11
N LEU A 370 21.89 8.75 7.94
CA LEU A 370 23.34 8.78 7.77
C LEU A 370 23.87 10.09 8.34
N VAL A 371 24.82 10.02 9.27
CA VAL A 371 25.53 11.20 9.76
C VAL A 371 26.51 11.65 8.67
N ASP A 372 26.25 12.80 8.06
CA ASP A 372 26.96 13.32 6.89
C ASP A 372 27.77 14.60 7.18
N PHE A 373 27.98 14.91 8.46
CA PHE A 373 28.80 16.02 8.93
C PHE A 373 29.53 15.66 10.22
N ASP A 374 30.63 16.35 10.51
CA ASP A 374 31.41 16.11 11.73
C ASP A 374 30.67 16.64 12.97
N VAL A 375 30.68 15.84 14.03
CA VAL A 375 30.11 16.17 15.34
C VAL A 375 31.27 16.31 16.32
N PRO A 376 31.76 17.53 16.61
CA PRO A 376 32.96 17.73 17.43
C PRO A 376 32.71 17.50 18.94
N SER A 377 31.46 17.70 19.39
CA SER A 377 31.03 17.52 20.77
C SER A 377 29.60 16.98 20.82
N PRO A 378 29.18 16.32 21.91
CA PRO A 378 27.80 15.85 22.03
C PRO A 378 26.81 17.00 21.85
N LYS A 379 25.75 16.78 21.07
CA LYS A 379 24.68 17.77 20.88
C LYS A 379 23.34 17.10 20.58
N LYS A 380 22.25 17.79 20.91
CA LYS A 380 20.92 17.44 20.44
C LYS A 380 20.64 18.12 19.11
N VAL A 381 19.90 17.44 18.25
CA VAL A 381 19.34 18.05 17.03
C VAL A 381 17.86 17.71 16.94
N ALA A 382 17.04 18.71 16.65
CA ALA A 382 15.66 18.51 16.27
C ALA A 382 15.60 18.10 14.79
N ILE A 383 14.77 17.12 14.48
CA ILE A 383 14.54 16.65 13.12
C ILE A 383 13.06 16.56 12.80
N GLU A 384 12.75 16.58 11.50
CA GLU A 384 11.42 16.28 10.97
C GLU A 384 11.47 15.23 9.88
N TYR A 385 10.53 14.30 9.91
CA TYR A 385 10.38 13.27 8.88
C TYR A 385 8.91 12.97 8.60
N ASN A 386 8.64 12.41 7.41
CA ASN A 386 7.29 12.00 7.03
C ASN A 386 7.02 10.58 7.52
N GLN A 387 5.95 10.39 8.28
CA GLN A 387 5.35 9.09 8.61
C GLN A 387 4.13 8.88 7.71
N ILE A 388 3.99 7.68 7.15
CA ILE A 388 2.80 7.29 6.37
C ILE A 388 1.98 6.34 7.23
N GLN A 389 0.71 6.67 7.44
CA GLN A 389 -0.29 5.75 7.97
C GLN A 389 -1.37 5.50 6.92
N TYR A 390 -1.90 4.29 6.88
CA TYR A 390 -3.06 4.00 6.05
C TYR A 390 -4.02 3.04 6.74
N SER A 391 -5.30 3.15 6.39
CA SER A 391 -6.35 2.20 6.70
C SER A 391 -7.01 1.79 5.41
N GLN A 392 -6.82 0.54 5.02
CA GLN A 392 -7.42 -0.07 3.84
C GLN A 392 -8.54 -1.00 4.27
N LEU A 393 -9.69 -0.83 3.62
CA LEU A 393 -10.85 -1.70 3.72
C LEU A 393 -11.13 -2.30 2.35
N VAL A 394 -10.99 -3.62 2.26
CA VAL A 394 -11.48 -4.43 1.15
C VAL A 394 -12.77 -5.09 1.59
N ILE A 395 -13.81 -5.05 0.78
CA ILE A 395 -15.01 -5.84 1.00
C ILE A 395 -14.97 -7.04 0.06
N LEU A 396 -14.96 -8.22 0.67
CA LEU A 396 -15.09 -9.49 -0.01
C LEU A 396 -16.54 -9.94 0.06
N ASP A 397 -17.13 -10.31 -1.07
CA ASP A 397 -18.47 -10.86 -1.13
C ASP A 397 -18.39 -12.37 -1.31
N PHE A 398 -18.92 -13.12 -0.34
CA PHE A 398 -19.15 -14.54 -0.47
C PHE A 398 -20.23 -15.02 0.49
N ASN A 399 -20.93 -16.08 0.08
CA ASN A 399 -22.03 -16.68 0.83
C ASN A 399 -23.12 -15.68 1.24
N GLY A 400 -23.38 -14.66 0.42
CA GLY A 400 -24.42 -13.65 0.65
C GLY A 400 -24.10 -12.58 1.69
N LEU A 401 -22.86 -12.53 2.18
CA LEU A 401 -22.37 -11.51 3.11
C LEU A 401 -21.25 -10.67 2.47
N ASN A 402 -21.22 -9.40 2.85
CA ASN A 402 -20.09 -8.51 2.68
C ASN A 402 -19.16 -8.73 3.88
N TRP A 403 -17.91 -9.12 3.61
CA TRP A 403 -16.90 -9.41 4.62
C TRP A 403 -15.83 -8.32 4.61
N PRO A 404 -15.77 -7.48 5.65
CA PRO A 404 -14.70 -6.51 5.82
C PRO A 404 -13.35 -7.20 6.01
N HIS A 405 -12.41 -6.84 5.15
CA HIS A 405 -11.00 -7.12 5.28
C HIS A 405 -10.28 -5.79 5.52
N VAL A 406 -9.78 -5.61 6.74
CA VAL A 406 -9.12 -4.37 7.17
C VAL A 406 -7.63 -4.61 7.31
N THR A 407 -6.83 -3.75 6.67
CA THR A 407 -5.37 -3.71 6.81
C THR A 407 -4.97 -2.30 7.21
N VAL A 408 -4.21 -2.18 8.29
CA VAL A 408 -3.70 -0.91 8.81
C VAL A 408 -2.20 -1.00 9.03
N ALA A 409 -1.46 0.08 8.75
CA ALA A 409 -0.05 0.13 9.11
C ALA A 409 0.44 1.56 9.37
N THR A 410 1.51 1.66 10.16
CA THR A 410 2.30 2.88 10.37
C THR A 410 3.71 2.64 9.86
N LEU A 411 4.14 3.43 8.89
CA LEU A 411 5.41 3.28 8.18
C LEU A 411 6.28 4.53 8.35
N ALA A 412 7.58 4.33 8.56
CA ALA A 412 8.57 5.39 8.61
C ALA A 412 9.64 5.18 7.52
N PRO A 413 10.35 6.25 7.10
CA PRO A 413 11.37 6.15 6.08
C PRO A 413 12.54 5.26 6.55
N THR A 414 12.96 4.31 5.73
CA THR A 414 14.10 3.42 6.00
C THR A 414 15.27 3.63 5.05
N ALA A 415 15.07 4.39 3.97
CA ALA A 415 16.15 4.82 3.09
C ALA A 415 17.20 5.65 3.87
N ARG A 416 18.47 5.52 3.47
CA ARG A 416 19.61 6.24 4.09
C ARG A 416 19.56 7.74 3.76
N GLN A 417 18.63 8.45 4.37
CA GLN A 417 18.56 9.91 4.26
C GLN A 417 19.75 10.54 4.99
N LYS A 418 20.28 11.62 4.43
CA LYS A 418 21.30 12.43 5.10
C LYS A 418 20.67 13.10 6.33
N LEU A 419 21.36 13.07 7.45
CA LEU A 419 20.86 13.72 8.66
C LEU A 419 20.74 15.24 8.45
N SER A 420 21.70 15.85 7.74
CA SER A 420 21.66 17.29 7.43
C SER A 420 20.40 17.74 6.70
N SER A 421 19.77 16.88 5.88
CA SER A 421 18.58 17.25 5.10
C SER A 421 17.27 17.25 5.88
N VAL A 422 17.29 16.79 7.14
CA VAL A 422 16.09 16.65 7.97
C VAL A 422 16.18 17.42 9.29
N ILE A 423 17.32 18.06 9.58
CA ILE A 423 17.47 18.91 10.76
C ILE A 423 16.61 20.16 10.59
N VAL A 424 15.85 20.47 11.63
CA VAL A 424 15.07 21.72 11.71
C VAL A 424 15.97 22.77 12.36
N ALA A 425 16.06 23.95 11.76
CA ALA A 425 16.70 25.10 12.41
C ALA A 425 15.87 25.50 13.64
N GLU A 426 16.54 25.69 14.78
CA GLU A 426 15.92 26.19 16.02
C GLU A 426 15.40 27.63 15.88
#